data_AF-A0A9D8MNZ7-F1
#
_entry.id   AF-A0A9D8MNZ7-F1
#
_cell.length_a   1.000
_cell.length_b   1.000
_cell.length_c   1.000
_cell.angle_alpha   90.00
_cell.angle_beta   90.00
_cell.angle_gamma   90.00
#
_symmetry.space_group_name_H-M   'P 1'
#
loop_
_entity.id
_entity.type
_entity.pdbx_description
1 polymer ?
#
loop_
_entity_poly.entity_id
_entity_poly.type
_entity_poly.pdbx_seq_one_letter_code
_entity_poly.pdbx_strand_id
1 'polypeptide(L)'
;MKILLLFLFALTVGICAVSGEEDRKAAPAAGTGSLVERLEKGIAPFRSMDIQLETLDDPVIAKKPMVVCHLIFIRIHNYRKEIRTPNKVAGLPDEVTYTPEEVREFADFVVVPKESSFQAANALRFTAEDSRNVPPEQAKIAFRKYGILWKNVKTPFHVYTLYLGEDAENHYFGQANLSVLLWFRRAFRLSGGESTLKLLGDALNVKDTEEFTSRFAIAELAKYKNAALPELENSIRSSLELDVPPCTQFLCMKMINTPEADSMMSRYADSADETLLLGLFQAFEDFVGIRPSQKKVFFRMIASRIAPMLGIQAVQKVGLEKEIVPLLQAYVTRPRSFEEYSIGVRTLFSIRNPDKKTPHTSAAEQIKLLLMRGGELPDTLNFTDINESEFSREQRLAKQDEERIQPYVDILVNAPEKDIGILTALELAMFRTNMPSFSPRNQTKGVKNTYLSRVRKTGALILRKFPRDQVLRAFNALLSFVEDDTEHQMLDTAYQTYSSTRQ
;
A
#
# COMPACT_ATOMS: atom_id res chain seq x y z
N MET A 1 1.28 47.37 22.25
CA MET A 1 0.75 47.95 21.01
C MET A 1 1.91 48.05 20.01
N LYS A 2 1.80 47.37 18.86
CA LYS A 2 2.79 47.32 17.74
C LYS A 2 4.11 46.62 18.14
N ILE A 3 4.36 45.35 17.80
CA ILE A 3 4.53 44.78 16.45
C ILE A 3 4.01 43.33 16.50
N LEU A 4 2.74 43.16 16.12
CA LEU A 4 2.08 41.88 15.89
C LEU A 4 1.31 42.06 14.58
N LEU A 5 2.03 42.30 13.48
CA LEU A 5 1.43 42.55 12.16
C LEU A 5 2.46 42.50 11.02
N LEU A 6 3.32 41.47 10.99
CA LEU A 6 4.22 41.23 9.85
C LEU A 6 4.55 39.76 9.56
N PHE A 7 3.90 38.81 10.25
CA PHE A 7 4.09 37.37 10.03
C PHE A 7 2.89 36.68 9.33
N LEU A 8 1.91 37.46 8.86
CA LEU A 8 0.63 36.94 8.33
C LEU A 8 0.38 37.29 6.85
N PHE A 9 1.39 37.66 6.07
CA PHE A 9 1.20 38.03 4.66
C PHE A 9 2.16 37.39 3.64
N ALA A 10 2.96 36.37 4.02
CA ALA A 10 3.87 35.69 3.10
C ALA A 10 3.54 34.20 2.88
N LEU A 11 2.33 33.74 3.23
CA LEU A 11 1.89 32.35 3.01
C LEU A 11 0.72 32.19 2.02
N THR A 12 0.39 33.25 1.30
CA THR A 12 -0.65 33.27 0.26
C THR A 12 -0.20 34.14 -0.90
N VAL A 13 0.73 33.64 -1.70
CA VAL A 13 0.89 33.80 -3.17
C VAL A 13 2.13 32.98 -3.54
N GLY A 14 1.93 31.90 -4.30
CA GLY A 14 3.02 30.98 -4.68
C GLY A 14 2.57 29.60 -5.17
N ILE A 15 1.27 29.40 -5.39
CA ILE A 15 0.74 28.38 -6.29
C ILE A 15 0.01 29.16 -7.38
N CYS A 16 0.64 29.30 -8.55
CA CYS A 16 0.02 29.28 -9.88
C CYS A 16 1.08 29.59 -10.94
N ALA A 17 0.99 28.87 -12.06
CA ALA A 17 1.69 29.05 -13.34
C ALA A 17 3.16 28.63 -13.41
N VAL A 18 3.39 27.37 -13.80
CA VAL A 18 4.17 27.11 -15.02
C VAL A 18 3.36 26.11 -15.84
N SER A 19 2.39 26.67 -16.57
CA SER A 19 1.82 26.08 -17.78
C SER A 19 2.91 25.95 -18.85
N GLY A 20 2.69 25.04 -19.78
CA GLY A 20 3.51 24.92 -20.98
C GLY A 20 3.57 26.21 -21.81
N GLU A 21 4.45 26.16 -22.81
CA GLU A 21 4.85 27.21 -23.75
C GLU A 21 5.81 28.27 -23.18
N GLU A 22 7.11 27.95 -23.24
CA GLU A 22 8.11 28.88 -23.80
C GLU A 22 9.30 28.06 -24.32
N ASP A 23 9.09 27.37 -25.44
CA ASP A 23 10.16 27.07 -26.37
C ASP A 23 10.49 28.36 -27.12
N ARG A 24 11.80 28.66 -27.21
CA ARG A 24 12.43 29.79 -27.91
C ARG A 24 12.41 31.14 -27.19
N LYS A 25 13.43 31.35 -26.34
CA LYS A 25 14.24 32.58 -26.34
C LYS A 25 15.58 32.37 -25.63
N ALA A 26 16.65 32.63 -26.40
CA ALA A 26 18.05 32.86 -26.00
C ALA A 26 18.65 32.00 -24.88
N ALA A 27 19.45 31.00 -25.28
CA ALA A 27 20.42 30.36 -24.41
C ALA A 27 21.38 31.41 -23.78
N PRO A 28 21.50 31.51 -22.45
CA PRO A 28 22.65 32.12 -21.84
C PRO A 28 23.80 31.11 -21.82
N ALA A 29 24.99 31.59 -22.17
CA ALA A 29 26.21 30.82 -22.34
C ALA A 29 26.47 29.81 -21.22
N ALA A 30 26.90 28.60 -21.63
CA ALA A 30 27.47 27.59 -20.75
C ALA A 30 28.57 28.21 -19.87
N GLY A 31 28.45 28.04 -18.55
CA GLY A 31 29.37 28.62 -17.58
C GLY A 31 30.80 28.10 -17.78
N THR A 32 31.72 29.03 -18.05
CA THR A 32 33.16 28.84 -18.27
C THR A 32 33.95 28.58 -16.98
N GLY A 33 33.43 27.74 -16.07
CA GLY A 33 34.14 27.31 -14.87
C GLY A 33 35.02 26.09 -15.15
N SER A 34 36.18 25.98 -14.50
CA SER A 34 37.04 24.80 -14.61
C SER A 34 36.26 23.53 -14.22
N LEU A 35 36.61 22.36 -14.77
CA LEU A 35 35.93 21.09 -14.47
C LEU A 35 35.85 20.85 -12.96
N VAL A 36 36.93 21.16 -12.22
CA VAL A 36 36.99 21.08 -10.76
C VAL A 36 35.96 22.01 -10.10
N GLU A 37 35.85 23.27 -10.54
CA GLU A 37 34.89 24.22 -9.99
C GLU A 37 33.42 23.80 -10.26
N ARG A 38 33.16 23.21 -11.43
CA ARG A 38 31.84 22.64 -11.76
C ARG A 38 31.54 21.41 -10.89
N LEU A 39 32.53 20.55 -10.66
CA LEU A 39 32.40 19.40 -9.76
C LEU A 39 32.13 19.85 -8.32
N GLU A 40 32.90 20.80 -7.80
CA GLU A 40 32.75 21.37 -6.46
C GLU A 40 31.41 22.08 -6.24
N LYS A 41 30.90 22.78 -7.25
CA LYS A 41 29.57 23.39 -7.23
C LYS A 41 28.47 22.34 -7.30
N GLY A 42 28.62 21.34 -8.16
CA GLY A 42 27.69 20.23 -8.29
C GLY A 42 27.54 19.48 -6.97
N ILE A 43 28.66 19.07 -6.35
CA ILE A 43 28.70 18.33 -5.08
C ILE A 43 28.54 19.20 -3.83
N ALA A 44 28.26 20.51 -3.97
CA ALA A 44 28.10 21.41 -2.83
C ALA A 44 27.04 20.97 -1.79
N PRO A 45 25.91 20.33 -2.17
CA PRO A 45 24.95 19.77 -1.21
C PRO A 45 25.50 18.60 -0.37
N PHE A 46 26.69 18.10 -0.72
CA PHE A 46 27.37 16.96 -0.14
C PHE A 46 28.62 17.38 0.68
N ARG A 47 28.74 18.65 1.08
CA ARG A 47 29.95 19.20 1.74
C ARG A 47 30.29 18.65 3.13
N SER A 48 29.42 17.86 3.76
CA SER A 48 29.68 17.22 5.06
C SER A 48 30.30 15.81 4.94
N MET A 49 31.03 15.52 3.87
CA MET A 49 31.33 14.15 3.41
C MET A 49 32.80 13.96 3.04
N ASP A 50 33.30 12.73 3.17
CA ASP A 50 34.61 12.35 2.68
C ASP A 50 34.55 12.20 1.15
N ILE A 51 34.95 13.25 0.44
CA ILE A 51 35.06 13.27 -1.02
C ILE A 51 36.53 13.04 -1.39
N GLN A 52 36.81 11.92 -2.04
CA GLN A 52 38.13 11.63 -2.62
C GLN A 52 38.06 11.90 -4.12
N LEU A 53 38.82 12.91 -4.56
CA LEU A 53 39.11 13.16 -5.97
C LEU A 53 40.41 12.43 -6.30
N GLU A 54 40.33 11.40 -7.13
CA GLU A 54 41.49 10.67 -7.64
C GLU A 54 41.61 10.96 -9.14
N THR A 55 42.67 11.64 -9.54
CA THR A 55 43.07 11.76 -10.95
C THR A 55 44.05 10.64 -11.26
N LEU A 56 43.67 9.71 -12.13
CA LEU A 56 44.56 8.64 -12.57
C LEU A 56 45.34 9.11 -13.80
N ASP A 57 46.56 9.61 -13.58
CA ASP A 57 47.58 9.80 -14.62
C ASP A 57 48.55 8.61 -14.60
N ASP A 58 48.04 7.38 -14.76
CA ASP A 58 48.86 6.19 -14.56
C ASP A 58 49.23 5.50 -15.90
N PRO A 59 50.50 5.54 -16.35
CA PRO A 59 50.95 4.90 -17.59
C PRO A 59 51.06 3.36 -17.52
N VAL A 60 50.59 2.72 -16.44
CA VAL A 60 50.89 1.31 -16.14
C VAL A 60 50.04 0.28 -16.91
N ILE A 61 49.07 0.69 -17.74
CA ILE A 61 48.35 -0.21 -18.67
C ILE A 61 49.07 -0.29 -20.04
N ALA A 62 50.40 -0.13 -20.08
CA ALA A 62 51.21 -0.21 -21.29
C ALA A 62 51.56 -1.64 -21.74
N LYS A 63 50.55 -2.51 -21.96
CA LYS A 63 50.75 -3.76 -22.74
C LYS A 63 49.82 -3.94 -23.94
N LYS A 64 48.95 -2.98 -24.22
CA LYS A 64 48.31 -2.78 -25.54
C LYS A 64 48.19 -1.27 -25.78
N PRO A 65 48.21 -0.78 -27.04
CA PRO A 65 48.11 0.64 -27.32
C PRO A 65 46.67 1.08 -27.04
N MET A 66 46.36 1.43 -25.80
CA MET A 66 45.13 2.08 -25.42
C MET A 66 45.46 3.35 -24.64
N VAL A 67 45.39 4.46 -25.38
CA VAL A 67 44.82 5.76 -25.00
C VAL A 67 44.96 6.11 -23.51
N VAL A 68 45.85 7.07 -23.23
CA VAL A 68 45.90 7.79 -21.95
C VAL A 68 44.59 8.59 -21.84
N CYS A 69 43.59 8.02 -21.17
CA CYS A 69 42.39 8.74 -20.79
C CYS A 69 42.67 9.40 -19.44
N HIS A 70 42.60 10.74 -19.35
CA HIS A 70 42.52 11.40 -18.05
C HIS A 70 41.16 11.06 -17.44
N LEU A 71 41.13 10.02 -16.61
CA LEU A 71 39.94 9.61 -15.87
C LEU A 71 39.92 10.36 -14.54
N ILE A 72 38.86 11.14 -14.33
CA ILE A 72 38.60 11.74 -13.03
C ILE A 72 37.64 10.83 -12.28
N PHE A 73 38.12 10.23 -11.19
CA PHE A 73 37.31 9.48 -10.26
C PHE A 73 36.82 10.40 -9.15
N ILE A 74 35.50 10.42 -8.96
CA ILE A 74 34.87 11.13 -7.84
C ILE A 74 34.23 10.08 -6.96
N ARG A 75 34.81 9.90 -5.77
CA ARG A 75 34.33 8.94 -4.78
C ARG A 75 33.73 9.69 -3.62
N ILE A 76 32.43 9.46 -3.39
CA ILE A 76 31.71 10.02 -2.25
C ILE A 76 31.47 8.87 -1.28
N HIS A 77 31.99 9.00 -0.06
CA HIS A 77 31.84 8.00 1.01
C HIS A 77 31.11 8.63 2.21
N ASN A 78 30.31 7.81 2.90
CA ASN A 78 29.65 8.15 4.17
C ASN A 78 28.78 9.41 4.09
N TYR A 79 27.92 9.48 3.07
CA TYR A 79 27.03 10.63 2.96
C TYR A 79 25.74 10.47 3.75
N ARG A 80 25.46 11.45 4.62
CA ARG A 80 24.17 11.59 5.32
C ARG A 80 23.29 12.52 4.51
N LYS A 81 22.54 11.99 3.54
CA LYS A 81 21.41 12.75 3.02
C LYS A 81 20.26 12.50 4.00
N GLU A 82 19.72 13.55 4.60
CA GLU A 82 18.31 13.48 4.98
C GLU A 82 17.57 13.22 3.66
N ILE A 83 17.33 11.95 3.34
CA ILE A 83 16.38 11.57 2.32
C ILE A 83 15.03 11.89 2.95
N ARG A 84 14.68 13.18 2.94
CA ARG A 84 13.29 13.56 3.09
C ARG A 84 12.62 13.00 1.85
N THR A 85 11.92 11.89 2.04
CA THR A 85 10.91 11.45 1.09
C THR A 85 10.10 12.69 0.71
N PRO A 86 9.99 13.03 -0.59
CA PRO A 86 9.34 14.25 -1.00
C PRO A 86 7.86 14.17 -0.61
N ASN A 87 7.53 14.85 0.50
CA ASN A 87 6.23 14.93 1.14
C ASN A 87 5.68 13.60 1.65
N LYS A 88 4.84 13.69 2.69
CA LYS A 88 3.92 12.63 3.12
C LYS A 88 3.16 12.11 1.89
N VAL A 89 3.62 11.03 1.29
CA VAL A 89 2.79 10.24 0.38
C VAL A 89 1.83 9.54 1.32
N ALA A 90 0.63 10.12 1.46
CA ALA A 90 -0.36 9.53 2.33
C ALA A 90 -0.60 8.09 1.86
N GLY A 91 -0.55 7.14 2.79
CA GLY A 91 -0.72 5.71 2.51
C GLY A 91 0.50 4.82 2.68
N LEU A 92 1.69 5.40 2.83
CA LEU A 92 2.84 4.67 3.37
C LEU A 92 2.88 4.86 4.90
N PRO A 93 3.28 3.85 5.69
CA PRO A 93 3.42 3.97 7.14
C PRO A 93 4.30 5.16 7.51
N ASP A 94 4.01 5.76 8.67
CA ASP A 94 4.63 6.99 9.18
C ASP A 94 6.15 6.98 9.04
N GLU A 95 6.69 8.18 8.78
CA GLU A 95 8.10 8.57 8.82
C GLU A 95 9.04 7.44 9.28
N VAL A 96 9.68 6.76 8.32
CA VAL A 96 10.95 6.10 8.62
C VAL A 96 11.96 7.23 8.85
N THR A 97 11.94 7.80 10.05
CA THR A 97 13.16 8.35 10.64
C THR A 97 14.11 7.18 10.75
N TYR A 98 14.99 7.03 9.76
CA TYR A 98 16.13 6.15 9.89
C TYR A 98 16.88 6.57 11.15
N THR A 99 16.82 5.74 12.20
CA THR A 99 17.88 5.72 13.20
C THR A 99 19.16 5.38 12.43
N PRO A 100 20.18 6.25 12.42
CA PRO A 100 21.38 6.04 11.61
C PRO A 100 22.25 4.98 12.25
N GLU A 101 21.85 3.71 12.13
CA GLU A 101 22.79 2.60 12.18
C GLU A 101 23.47 2.53 10.81
N GLU A 102 24.51 3.36 10.66
CA GLU A 102 25.56 3.33 9.62
C GLU A 102 25.20 2.73 8.25
N VAL A 103 24.16 3.25 7.56
CA VAL A 103 24.02 2.99 6.12
C VAL A 103 25.09 3.82 5.39
N ARG A 104 26.22 3.18 5.08
CA ARG A 104 27.28 3.79 4.27
C ARG A 104 26.81 3.88 2.82
N GLU A 105 26.24 5.03 2.44
CA GLU A 105 25.89 5.30 1.05
C GLU A 105 27.17 5.59 0.24
N PHE A 106 27.26 4.97 -0.94
CA PHE A 106 28.43 5.00 -1.81
C PHE A 106 28.04 5.50 -3.20
N ALA A 107 28.88 6.37 -3.75
CA ALA A 107 28.81 6.77 -5.15
C ALA A 107 30.22 6.88 -5.74
N ASP A 108 30.39 6.27 -6.90
CA ASP A 108 31.60 6.33 -7.73
C ASP A 108 31.20 6.99 -9.05
N PHE A 109 31.94 7.99 -9.50
CA PHE A 109 31.71 8.62 -10.79
C PHE A 109 33.00 8.68 -11.58
N VAL A 110 32.87 8.49 -12.89
CA VAL A 110 33.96 8.57 -13.84
C VAL A 110 33.61 9.58 -14.92
N VAL A 111 34.50 10.55 -15.10
CA VAL A 111 34.41 11.56 -16.16
C VAL A 111 35.47 11.25 -17.21
N VAL A 112 35.04 11.18 -18.46
CA VAL A 112 35.91 10.88 -19.62
C VAL A 112 35.84 12.05 -20.60
N PRO A 113 36.94 12.78 -20.86
CA PRO A 113 36.96 13.85 -21.85
C PRO A 113 36.63 13.33 -23.25
N LYS A 114 35.85 14.07 -24.04
CA LYS A 114 35.46 13.73 -25.42
C LYS A 114 36.66 13.64 -26.38
N GLU A 115 37.73 14.39 -26.08
CA GLU A 115 39.00 14.35 -26.82
C GLU A 115 39.78 13.05 -26.60
N SER A 116 39.52 12.35 -25.48
CA SER A 116 40.01 10.99 -25.24
C SER A 116 39.33 10.07 -26.24
N SER A 117 40.11 9.34 -27.06
CA SER A 117 39.66 8.70 -28.30
C SER A 117 38.16 8.32 -28.34
N PHE A 118 37.46 8.83 -29.36
CA PHE A 118 36.05 8.57 -29.69
C PHE A 118 35.64 7.07 -29.63
N GLN A 119 36.60 6.14 -29.73
CA GLN A 119 36.38 4.70 -29.62
C GLN A 119 36.15 4.21 -28.17
N ALA A 120 36.85 4.75 -27.17
CA ALA A 120 36.68 4.33 -25.78
C ALA A 120 35.33 4.78 -25.20
N ALA A 121 34.93 6.02 -25.48
CA ALA A 121 33.63 6.55 -25.06
C ALA A 121 32.45 5.80 -25.71
N ASN A 122 32.55 5.49 -27.01
CA ASN A 122 31.53 4.70 -27.71
C ASN A 122 31.48 3.25 -27.24
N ALA A 123 32.63 2.63 -26.94
CA ALA A 123 32.65 1.27 -26.44
C ALA A 123 32.13 1.16 -24.99
N LEU A 124 32.41 2.16 -24.15
CA LEU A 124 31.85 2.30 -22.81
C LEU A 124 30.34 2.55 -22.83
N ARG A 125 29.87 3.37 -23.78
CA ARG A 125 28.44 3.61 -24.02
C ARG A 125 27.72 2.33 -24.45
N PHE A 126 28.30 1.57 -25.37
CA PHE A 126 27.76 0.29 -25.82
C PHE A 126 27.64 -0.72 -24.67
N THR A 127 28.68 -0.82 -23.82
CA THR A 127 28.65 -1.71 -22.65
C THR A 127 27.67 -1.28 -21.56
N ALA A 128 27.41 0.03 -21.40
CA ALA A 128 26.39 0.52 -20.48
C ALA A 128 24.97 0.16 -20.96
N GLU A 129 24.70 0.31 -22.26
CA GLU A 129 23.40 -0.04 -22.85
C GLU A 129 23.12 -1.56 -22.79
N ASP A 130 24.14 -2.40 -23.02
CA ASP A 130 24.04 -3.86 -22.86
C ASP A 130 23.96 -4.30 -21.38
N SER A 131 24.49 -3.51 -20.45
CA SER A 131 24.54 -3.87 -19.03
C SER A 131 23.17 -3.95 -18.33
N ARG A 132 22.11 -3.41 -18.94
CA ARG A 132 20.75 -3.39 -18.37
C ARG A 132 20.17 -4.78 -18.11
N ASN A 133 20.63 -5.79 -18.84
CA ASN A 133 20.16 -7.18 -18.72
C ASN A 133 21.23 -8.13 -18.16
N VAL A 134 22.32 -7.57 -17.64
CA VAL A 134 23.54 -8.31 -17.33
C VAL A 134 23.86 -8.10 -15.85
N PRO A 135 24.13 -9.16 -15.06
CA PRO A 135 24.44 -9.02 -13.65
C PRO A 135 25.55 -7.97 -13.41
N PRO A 136 25.51 -7.17 -12.33
CA PRO A 136 26.46 -6.09 -12.07
C PRO A 136 27.93 -6.51 -12.19
N GLU A 137 28.24 -7.77 -11.88
CA GLU A 137 29.57 -8.36 -12.02
C GLU A 137 30.06 -8.46 -13.47
N GLN A 138 29.17 -8.75 -14.42
CA GLN A 138 29.50 -8.82 -15.84
C GLN A 138 29.61 -7.42 -16.47
N ALA A 139 28.80 -6.45 -16.02
CA ALA A 139 28.98 -5.05 -16.37
C ALA A 139 30.35 -4.52 -15.91
N LYS A 140 30.75 -4.82 -14.66
CA LYS A 140 32.08 -4.50 -14.12
C LYS A 140 33.21 -5.09 -14.96
N ILE A 141 33.06 -6.31 -15.49
CA ILE A 141 34.05 -6.93 -16.40
C ILE A 141 34.20 -6.15 -17.71
N ALA A 142 33.09 -5.62 -18.25
CA ALA A 142 33.12 -4.80 -19.45
C ALA A 142 33.81 -3.44 -19.21
N PHE A 143 33.49 -2.76 -18.11
CA PHE A 143 34.14 -1.49 -17.72
C PHE A 143 35.63 -1.65 -17.36
N ARG A 144 36.03 -2.78 -16.77
CA ARG A 144 37.44 -3.12 -16.50
C ARG A 144 38.31 -3.16 -17.76
N LYS A 145 37.76 -3.57 -18.92
CA LYS A 145 38.49 -3.59 -20.19
C LYS A 145 38.93 -2.19 -20.64
N TYR A 146 38.28 -1.14 -20.11
CA TYR A 146 38.55 0.26 -20.43
C TYR A 146 39.20 1.02 -19.26
N GLY A 147 39.79 0.30 -18.29
CA GLY A 147 40.51 0.90 -17.17
C GLY A 147 39.62 1.47 -16.05
N ILE A 148 38.30 1.32 -16.14
CA ILE A 148 37.38 1.78 -15.08
C ILE A 148 37.27 0.70 -14.00
N LEU A 149 37.83 0.99 -12.83
CA LEU A 149 37.80 0.12 -11.65
C LEU A 149 36.75 0.59 -10.65
N TRP A 150 35.51 0.17 -10.88
CA TRP A 150 34.41 0.35 -9.94
C TRP A 150 34.70 -0.35 -8.60
N LYS A 151 34.56 0.35 -7.47
CA LYS A 151 34.71 -0.29 -6.15
C LYS A 151 33.57 -1.27 -5.89
N ASN A 152 33.90 -2.46 -5.40
CA ASN A 152 32.90 -3.39 -4.89
C ASN A 152 32.40 -2.91 -3.54
N VAL A 153 31.19 -2.37 -3.49
CA VAL A 153 30.56 -1.91 -2.25
C VAL A 153 29.42 -2.82 -1.85
N LYS A 154 29.42 -3.19 -0.56
CA LYS A 154 28.29 -3.86 0.09
C LYS A 154 27.34 -2.80 0.60
N THR A 155 26.18 -2.67 -0.04
CA THR A 155 25.11 -1.75 0.35
C THR A 155 23.78 -2.51 0.37
N PRO A 156 22.85 -2.14 1.27
CA PRO A 156 21.49 -2.71 1.29
C PRO A 156 20.64 -2.31 0.08
N PHE A 157 21.06 -1.29 -0.68
CA PHE A 157 20.32 -0.77 -1.83
C PHE A 157 20.79 -1.36 -3.15
N HIS A 158 19.90 -1.35 -4.15
CA HIS A 158 20.29 -1.73 -5.49
C HIS A 158 21.27 -0.71 -6.10
N VAL A 159 22.37 -1.20 -6.67
CA VAL A 159 23.42 -0.37 -7.28
C VAL A 159 23.33 -0.47 -8.79
N TYR A 160 23.17 0.68 -9.42
CA TYR A 160 23.18 0.82 -10.87
C TYR A 160 24.56 1.27 -11.34
N THR A 161 24.98 0.84 -12.52
CA THR A 161 26.16 1.36 -13.23
C THR A 161 25.69 1.89 -14.57
N LEU A 162 25.69 3.21 -14.76
CA LEU A 162 24.99 3.85 -15.87
C LEU A 162 25.87 4.83 -16.63
N TYR A 163 25.56 5.00 -17.92
CA TYR A 163 25.97 6.18 -18.67
C TYR A 163 24.99 7.33 -18.39
N LEU A 164 25.45 8.34 -17.64
CA LEU A 164 24.61 9.44 -17.15
C LEU A 164 24.33 10.49 -18.24
N GLY A 165 25.21 10.60 -19.24
CA GLY A 165 25.12 11.55 -20.33
C GLY A 165 26.42 12.31 -20.55
N GLU A 166 26.31 13.40 -21.28
CA GLU A 166 27.45 14.23 -21.70
C GLU A 166 27.16 15.72 -21.57
N ASP A 167 28.24 16.48 -21.38
CA ASP A 167 28.26 17.93 -21.56
C ASP A 167 29.04 18.30 -22.83
N ALA A 168 29.46 19.55 -22.97
CA ALA A 168 30.21 20.01 -24.15
C ALA A 168 31.57 19.30 -24.31
N GLU A 169 32.18 18.85 -23.21
CA GLU A 169 33.59 18.46 -23.16
C GLU A 169 33.79 17.01 -22.70
N ASN A 170 32.83 16.41 -22.00
CA ASN A 170 33.00 15.16 -21.26
C ASN A 170 31.79 14.23 -21.36
N HIS A 171 32.07 12.94 -21.22
CA HIS A 171 31.13 11.87 -20.96
C HIS A 171 31.16 11.48 -19.47
N TYR A 172 29.99 11.21 -18.90
CA TYR A 172 29.84 10.92 -17.48
C TYR A 172 29.26 9.52 -17.25
N PHE A 173 29.93 8.75 -16.41
CA PHE A 173 29.50 7.43 -15.95
C PHE A 173 29.40 7.44 -14.43
N GLY A 174 28.48 6.66 -13.87
CA GLY A 174 28.31 6.59 -12.42
C GLY A 174 27.87 5.22 -11.94
N GLN A 175 28.32 4.87 -10.74
CA GLN A 175 27.90 3.70 -9.99
C GLN A 175 27.40 4.11 -8.60
N ALA A 176 26.09 4.04 -8.38
CA ALA A 176 25.44 4.38 -7.10
C ALA A 176 23.99 3.86 -7.08
N ASN A 177 23.24 4.17 -6.01
CA ASN A 177 21.79 4.03 -6.02
C ASN A 177 21.16 5.01 -7.02
N LEU A 178 19.95 4.68 -7.51
CA LEU A 178 19.29 5.42 -8.58
C LEU A 178 19.05 6.90 -8.25
N SER A 179 18.75 7.22 -6.99
CA SER A 179 18.46 8.58 -6.55
C SER A 179 19.65 9.52 -6.70
N VAL A 180 20.85 9.01 -6.43
CA VAL A 180 22.11 9.75 -6.56
C VAL A 180 22.46 9.98 -8.02
N LEU A 181 22.33 8.95 -8.85
CA LEU A 181 22.66 9.02 -10.28
C LEU A 181 21.76 10.03 -11.01
N LEU A 182 20.46 10.03 -10.73
CA LEU A 182 19.53 11.00 -11.33
C LEU A 182 19.74 12.41 -10.79
N TRP A 183 20.08 12.57 -9.50
CA TRP A 183 20.46 13.87 -8.97
C TRP A 183 21.70 14.41 -9.68
N PHE A 184 22.73 13.58 -9.89
CA PHE A 184 23.98 13.99 -10.55
C PHE A 184 23.69 14.44 -11.97
N ARG A 185 22.93 13.64 -12.72
CA ARG A 185 22.50 14.01 -14.08
C ARG A 185 21.82 15.37 -14.15
N ARG A 186 20.95 15.68 -13.19
CA ARG A 186 20.26 16.98 -13.09
C ARG A 186 21.19 18.12 -12.67
N ALA A 187 22.04 17.89 -11.66
CA ALA A 187 22.96 18.88 -11.13
C ALA A 187 23.96 19.36 -12.18
N PHE A 188 24.46 18.45 -13.01
CA PHE A 188 25.41 18.74 -14.10
C PHE A 188 24.73 19.07 -15.43
N ARG A 189 23.39 19.06 -15.49
CA ARG A 189 22.59 19.33 -16.70
C ARG A 189 23.04 18.50 -17.91
N LEU A 190 23.32 17.22 -17.66
CA LEU A 190 23.84 16.33 -18.70
C LEU A 190 22.78 16.04 -19.75
N SER A 191 23.20 16.05 -21.01
CA SER A 191 22.38 15.72 -22.17
C SER A 191 22.64 14.28 -22.63
N GLY A 192 21.70 13.70 -23.39
CA GLY A 192 21.80 12.30 -23.81
C GLY A 192 21.79 11.34 -22.62
N GLY A 193 22.55 10.25 -22.71
CA GLY A 193 22.58 9.21 -21.68
C GLY A 193 21.42 8.23 -21.76
N GLU A 194 21.33 7.34 -20.78
CA GLU A 194 20.23 6.36 -20.72
C GLU A 194 18.86 7.02 -20.56
N SER A 195 17.80 6.39 -21.07
CA SER A 195 16.44 6.93 -20.96
C SER A 195 15.99 6.91 -19.50
N THR A 196 15.77 8.09 -18.91
CA THR A 196 15.31 8.23 -17.53
C THR A 196 13.99 7.51 -17.27
N LEU A 197 13.05 7.60 -18.22
CA LEU A 197 11.73 6.97 -18.07
C LEU A 197 11.83 5.45 -18.06
N LYS A 198 12.61 4.88 -18.98
CA LYS A 198 12.84 3.43 -19.05
C LYS A 198 13.52 2.93 -17.77
N LEU A 199 14.59 3.60 -17.34
CA LEU A 199 15.34 3.24 -16.14
C LEU A 199 14.46 3.26 -14.89
N LEU A 200 13.61 4.28 -14.75
CA LEU A 200 12.67 4.35 -13.64
C LEU A 200 11.57 3.28 -13.76
N GLY A 201 11.11 2.93 -14.97
CA GLY A 201 10.14 1.86 -15.20
C GLY A 201 10.68 0.49 -14.77
N ASP A 202 11.94 0.19 -15.11
CA ASP A 202 12.62 -1.03 -14.69
C ASP A 202 12.81 -1.06 -13.16
N ALA A 203 13.14 0.09 -12.57
CA ALA A 203 13.35 0.25 -11.13
C ALA A 203 12.11 -0.05 -10.26
N LEU A 204 10.89 0.00 -10.83
CA LEU A 204 9.66 -0.33 -10.10
C LEU A 204 9.57 -1.80 -9.67
N ASN A 205 10.28 -2.70 -10.37
CA ASN A 205 10.30 -4.13 -10.09
C ASN A 205 11.50 -4.56 -9.21
N VAL A 206 12.34 -3.62 -8.78
CA VAL A 206 13.52 -3.91 -7.97
C VAL A 206 13.12 -4.11 -6.51
N LYS A 207 13.56 -5.25 -5.94
CA LYS A 207 13.40 -5.57 -4.52
C LYS A 207 14.74 -5.34 -3.81
N ASP A 208 14.81 -4.26 -3.04
CA ASP A 208 15.91 -3.95 -2.12
C ASP A 208 15.38 -3.65 -0.72
N THR A 209 16.27 -3.31 0.22
CA THR A 209 15.89 -3.04 1.61
C THR A 209 14.81 -1.95 1.67
N GLU A 210 13.68 -2.29 2.30
CA GLU A 210 12.50 -1.42 2.43
C GLU A 210 11.90 -0.92 1.11
N GLU A 211 12.21 -1.60 0.00
CA GLU A 211 11.74 -1.23 -1.36
C GLU A 211 12.13 0.21 -1.74
N PHE A 212 13.28 0.68 -1.24
CA PHE A 212 13.79 2.04 -1.48
C PHE A 212 13.78 2.41 -2.95
N THR A 213 14.32 1.55 -3.82
CA THR A 213 14.48 1.84 -5.25
C THR A 213 13.13 2.00 -5.95
N SER A 214 12.17 1.11 -5.69
CA SER A 214 10.84 1.18 -6.32
C SER A 214 10.04 2.36 -5.79
N ARG A 215 10.10 2.66 -4.48
CA ARG A 215 9.46 3.84 -3.88
C ARG A 215 10.00 5.15 -4.44
N PHE A 216 11.32 5.25 -4.62
CA PHE A 216 11.93 6.40 -5.29
C PHE A 216 11.44 6.50 -6.75
N ALA A 217 11.39 5.37 -7.46
CA ALA A 217 10.94 5.34 -8.85
C ALA A 217 9.49 5.81 -9.01
N ILE A 218 8.58 5.40 -8.13
CA ILE A 218 7.18 5.88 -8.09
C ILE A 218 7.14 7.41 -7.99
N ALA A 219 7.86 7.99 -7.02
CA ALA A 219 7.84 9.42 -6.76
C ALA A 219 8.42 10.24 -7.92
N GLU A 220 9.45 9.73 -8.60
CA GLU A 220 10.04 10.39 -9.77
C GLU A 220 9.20 10.21 -11.05
N LEU A 221 8.68 9.01 -11.34
CA LEU A 221 7.86 8.74 -12.52
C LEU A 221 6.57 9.57 -12.53
N ALA A 222 5.92 9.71 -11.37
CA ALA A 222 4.69 10.49 -11.25
C ALA A 222 4.84 11.95 -11.73
N LYS A 223 6.06 12.52 -11.69
CA LYS A 223 6.36 13.87 -12.17
C LYS A 223 6.25 13.99 -13.69
N TYR A 224 6.45 12.90 -14.42
CA TYR A 224 6.39 12.87 -15.89
C TYR A 224 4.97 12.69 -16.45
N LYS A 225 3.96 12.53 -15.57
CA LYS A 225 2.54 12.46 -15.94
C LYS A 225 2.30 11.40 -17.04
N ASN A 226 1.54 11.74 -18.08
CA ASN A 226 1.16 10.82 -19.14
C ASN A 226 2.35 10.25 -19.93
N ALA A 227 3.51 10.93 -19.93
CA ALA A 227 4.70 10.44 -20.60
C ALA A 227 5.27 9.16 -19.95
N ALA A 228 4.95 8.90 -18.68
CA ALA A 228 5.37 7.69 -17.97
C ALA A 228 4.50 6.46 -18.28
N LEU A 229 3.29 6.63 -18.82
CA LEU A 229 2.33 5.53 -19.00
C LEU A 229 2.85 4.38 -19.88
N PRO A 230 3.56 4.62 -21.01
CA PRO A 230 4.11 3.53 -21.81
C PRO A 230 5.13 2.67 -21.05
N GLU A 231 5.98 3.30 -20.23
CA GLU A 231 6.98 2.56 -19.44
C GLU A 231 6.36 1.84 -18.25
N LEU A 232 5.29 2.39 -17.66
CA LEU A 232 4.51 1.67 -16.65
C LEU A 232 3.85 0.42 -17.25
N GLU A 233 3.31 0.50 -18.46
CA GLU A 233 2.74 -0.65 -19.15
C GLU A 233 3.81 -1.72 -19.45
N ASN A 234 5.00 -1.32 -19.88
CA ASN A 234 6.13 -2.25 -20.05
C ASN A 234 6.53 -2.89 -18.72
N SER A 235 6.64 -2.09 -17.65
CA SER A 235 7.00 -2.55 -16.31
C SER A 235 5.98 -3.54 -15.73
N ILE A 236 4.68 -3.35 -16.00
CA ILE A 236 3.62 -4.30 -15.66
C ILE A 236 3.86 -5.64 -16.33
N ARG A 237 4.16 -5.66 -17.64
CA ARG A 237 4.44 -6.92 -18.36
C ARG A 237 5.62 -7.66 -17.74
N SER A 238 6.71 -6.96 -17.43
CA SER A 238 7.86 -7.55 -16.75
C SER A 238 7.52 -8.10 -15.36
N SER A 239 6.61 -7.44 -14.63
CA SER A 239 6.15 -7.92 -13.32
C SER A 239 5.37 -9.23 -13.44
N LEU A 240 4.48 -9.32 -14.44
CA LEU A 240 3.69 -10.52 -14.72
C LEU A 240 4.55 -11.70 -15.19
N GLU A 241 5.59 -11.44 -15.98
CA GLU A 241 6.57 -12.48 -16.36
C GLU A 241 7.28 -13.09 -15.14
N LEU A 242 7.36 -12.35 -14.04
CA LEU A 242 7.94 -12.78 -12.76
C LEU A 242 6.90 -13.29 -11.75
N ASP A 243 5.62 -13.40 -12.15
CA ASP A 243 4.48 -13.75 -11.28
C ASP A 243 4.38 -12.86 -10.02
N VAL A 244 4.69 -11.57 -10.18
CA VAL A 244 4.59 -10.58 -9.10
C VAL A 244 3.40 -9.64 -9.38
N PRO A 245 2.50 -9.41 -8.41
CA PRO A 245 1.45 -8.42 -8.54
C PRO A 245 2.04 -7.01 -8.77
N PRO A 246 1.64 -6.28 -9.83
CA PRO A 246 2.24 -5.00 -10.19
C PRO A 246 1.69 -3.82 -9.36
N CYS A 247 1.73 -3.96 -8.04
CA CYS A 247 1.20 -2.97 -7.09
C CYS A 247 1.92 -1.61 -7.20
N THR A 248 3.25 -1.61 -7.33
CA THR A 248 4.06 -0.37 -7.42
C THR A 248 3.74 0.42 -8.69
N GLN A 249 3.49 -0.27 -9.80
CA GLN A 249 3.09 0.34 -11.07
C GLN A 249 1.72 1.01 -10.96
N PHE A 250 0.73 0.33 -10.37
CA PHE A 250 -0.60 0.91 -10.16
C PHE A 250 -0.60 2.06 -9.15
N LEU A 251 0.21 1.98 -8.10
CA LEU A 251 0.41 3.09 -7.17
C LEU A 251 0.99 4.31 -7.89
N CYS A 252 1.95 4.10 -8.81
CA CYS A 252 2.47 5.18 -9.65
C CYS A 252 1.39 5.79 -10.57
N MET A 253 0.55 4.97 -11.21
CA MET A 253 -0.57 5.47 -12.04
C MET A 253 -1.57 6.32 -11.23
N LYS A 254 -1.87 5.89 -10.01
CA LYS A 254 -2.72 6.61 -9.08
C LYS A 254 -2.12 7.98 -8.72
N MET A 255 -0.81 8.06 -8.52
CA MET A 255 -0.06 9.29 -8.25
C MET A 255 0.11 10.22 -9.47
N ILE A 256 0.17 9.68 -10.69
CA ILE A 256 0.19 10.47 -11.94
C ILE A 256 -1.03 11.40 -11.99
N ASN A 257 -2.19 10.90 -11.54
CA ASN A 257 -3.42 11.67 -11.37
C ASN A 257 -3.89 12.36 -12.66
N THR A 258 -4.12 11.56 -13.70
CA THR A 258 -4.64 12.01 -15.00
C THR A 258 -5.76 11.11 -15.50
N PRO A 259 -6.67 11.61 -16.36
CA PRO A 259 -7.73 10.80 -16.96
C PRO A 259 -7.20 9.60 -17.75
N GLU A 260 -6.04 9.73 -18.41
CA GLU A 260 -5.42 8.66 -19.18
C GLU A 260 -4.90 7.53 -18.27
N ALA A 261 -4.31 7.87 -17.12
CA ALA A 261 -3.91 6.90 -16.11
C ALA A 261 -5.13 6.16 -15.53
N ASP A 262 -6.23 6.88 -15.26
CA ASP A 262 -7.48 6.30 -14.77
C ASP A 262 -8.14 5.37 -15.81
N SER A 263 -8.11 5.77 -17.07
CA SER A 263 -8.58 4.95 -18.20
C SER A 263 -7.74 3.68 -18.33
N MET A 264 -6.42 3.79 -18.19
CA MET A 264 -5.52 2.64 -18.20
C MET A 264 -5.79 1.68 -17.04
N MET A 265 -5.90 2.16 -15.80
CA MET A 265 -6.29 1.33 -14.64
C MET A 265 -7.67 0.69 -14.83
N SER A 266 -8.61 1.40 -15.44
CA SER A 266 -9.95 0.87 -15.75
C SER A 266 -9.92 -0.28 -16.76
N ARG A 267 -8.99 -0.27 -17.73
CA ARG A 267 -8.77 -1.41 -18.64
C ARG A 267 -8.23 -2.62 -17.90
N TYR A 268 -7.31 -2.43 -16.95
CA TYR A 268 -6.81 -3.53 -16.13
C TYR A 268 -7.86 -4.10 -15.18
N ALA A 269 -8.80 -3.30 -14.71
CA ALA A 269 -9.94 -3.79 -13.93
C ALA A 269 -10.86 -4.74 -14.73
N ASP A 270 -10.89 -4.64 -16.07
CA ASP A 270 -11.62 -5.60 -16.92
C ASP A 270 -10.88 -6.92 -17.14
N SER A 271 -9.61 -7.00 -16.72
CA SER A 271 -8.82 -8.20 -16.90
C SER A 271 -9.43 -9.40 -16.16
N ALA A 272 -9.24 -10.58 -16.74
CA ALA A 272 -9.50 -11.85 -16.09
C ALA A 272 -8.30 -12.35 -15.27
N ASP A 273 -7.14 -11.70 -15.41
CA ASP A 273 -5.91 -12.03 -14.70
C ASP A 273 -6.02 -11.61 -13.22
N GLU A 274 -6.00 -12.59 -12.33
CA GLU A 274 -6.12 -12.38 -10.89
C GLU A 274 -4.91 -11.66 -10.29
N THR A 275 -3.70 -11.88 -10.82
CA THR A 275 -2.47 -11.21 -10.38
C THR A 275 -2.52 -9.72 -10.69
N LEU A 276 -3.03 -9.35 -11.87
CA LEU A 276 -3.31 -7.95 -12.22
C LEU A 276 -4.34 -7.31 -11.29
N LEU A 277 -5.45 -8.01 -11.02
CA LEU A 277 -6.50 -7.50 -10.14
C LEU A 277 -6.00 -7.33 -8.71
N LEU A 278 -5.24 -8.30 -8.19
CA LEU A 278 -4.66 -8.24 -6.85
C LEU A 278 -3.72 -7.04 -6.70
N GLY A 279 -2.79 -6.85 -7.65
CA GLY A 279 -1.89 -5.70 -7.64
C GLY A 279 -2.64 -4.37 -7.73
N LEU A 280 -3.69 -4.31 -8.56
CA LEU A 280 -4.54 -3.14 -8.67
C LEU A 280 -5.26 -2.86 -7.33
N PHE A 281 -5.76 -3.88 -6.65
CA PHE A 281 -6.51 -3.67 -5.41
C PHE A 281 -5.63 -3.27 -4.24
N GLN A 282 -4.44 -3.86 -4.12
CA GLN A 282 -3.44 -3.48 -3.12
C GLN A 282 -3.03 -2.01 -3.25
N ALA A 283 -2.90 -1.50 -4.48
CA ALA A 283 -2.56 -0.10 -4.72
C ALA A 283 -3.62 0.91 -4.21
N PHE A 284 -4.81 0.45 -3.83
CA PHE A 284 -5.91 1.29 -3.35
C PHE A 284 -6.19 1.18 -1.83
N GLU A 285 -5.41 0.40 -1.08
CA GLU A 285 -5.62 0.19 0.36
C GLU A 285 -5.59 1.47 1.20
N ASP A 286 -4.78 2.46 0.83
CA ASP A 286 -4.63 3.71 1.60
C ASP A 286 -5.70 4.79 1.36
N PHE A 287 -6.60 4.59 0.38
CA PHE A 287 -7.59 5.57 -0.07
C PHE A 287 -7.09 6.96 -0.45
N VAL A 288 -5.80 7.16 -0.69
CA VAL A 288 -5.23 8.48 -0.98
C VAL A 288 -5.36 8.81 -2.46
N GLY A 289 -5.79 10.02 -2.80
CA GLY A 289 -5.92 10.42 -4.22
C GLY A 289 -6.95 9.64 -5.03
N ILE A 290 -7.92 8.97 -4.39
CA ILE A 290 -9.02 8.29 -5.06
C ILE A 290 -9.97 9.29 -5.74
N ARG A 291 -10.51 8.92 -6.90
CA ARG A 291 -11.32 9.82 -7.73
C ARG A 291 -12.56 9.12 -8.30
N PRO A 292 -13.65 9.85 -8.60
CA PRO A 292 -14.82 9.29 -9.26
C PRO A 292 -14.53 8.63 -10.62
N SER A 293 -13.52 9.10 -11.36
CA SER A 293 -13.07 8.50 -12.63
C SER A 293 -12.61 7.04 -12.47
N GLN A 294 -12.22 6.63 -11.27
CA GLN A 294 -11.74 5.29 -10.94
C GLN A 294 -12.86 4.34 -10.50
N LYS A 295 -14.14 4.78 -10.60
CA LYS A 295 -15.29 4.00 -10.14
C LYS A 295 -15.31 2.55 -10.60
N LYS A 296 -14.82 2.30 -11.82
CA LYS A 296 -14.79 0.97 -12.41
C LYS A 296 -13.92 0.01 -11.60
N VAL A 297 -12.79 0.48 -11.07
CA VAL A 297 -11.90 -0.29 -10.21
C VAL A 297 -12.62 -0.69 -8.92
N PHE A 298 -13.26 0.28 -8.25
CA PHE A 298 -13.98 0.03 -7.00
C PHE A 298 -15.16 -0.91 -7.19
N PHE A 299 -15.90 -0.74 -8.29
CA PHE A 299 -17.05 -1.59 -8.59
C PHE A 299 -16.59 -3.00 -8.95
N ARG A 300 -15.42 -3.13 -9.58
CA ARG A 300 -14.81 -4.44 -9.85
C ARG A 300 -14.43 -5.14 -8.55
N MET A 301 -13.80 -4.48 -7.58
CA MET A 301 -13.50 -5.06 -6.25
C MET A 301 -14.76 -5.63 -5.58
N ILE A 302 -15.84 -4.85 -5.60
CA ILE A 302 -17.12 -5.27 -5.03
C ILE A 302 -17.73 -6.43 -5.85
N ALA A 303 -17.78 -6.30 -7.18
CA ALA A 303 -18.41 -7.31 -8.03
C ALA A 303 -17.65 -8.65 -8.04
N SER A 304 -16.31 -8.63 -7.98
CA SER A 304 -15.48 -9.82 -7.90
C SER A 304 -15.48 -10.45 -6.50
N ARG A 305 -16.01 -9.75 -5.50
CA ARG A 305 -15.98 -10.12 -4.07
C ARG A 305 -14.55 -10.24 -3.53
N ILE A 306 -13.59 -9.56 -4.14
CA ILE A 306 -12.19 -9.51 -3.72
C ILE A 306 -11.98 -8.18 -3.00
N ALA A 307 -11.67 -8.24 -1.70
CA ALA A 307 -11.55 -7.07 -0.82
C ALA A 307 -12.75 -6.09 -0.92
N PRO A 308 -14.01 -6.56 -0.80
CA PRO A 308 -15.18 -5.75 -1.08
C PRO A 308 -15.34 -4.56 -0.13
N MET A 309 -14.85 -4.67 1.10
CA MET A 309 -14.83 -3.56 2.06
C MET A 309 -13.98 -2.39 1.57
N LEU A 310 -12.85 -2.64 0.91
CA LEU A 310 -12.04 -1.57 0.33
C LEU A 310 -12.82 -0.87 -0.78
N GLY A 311 -13.43 -1.63 -1.68
CA GLY A 311 -14.27 -1.07 -2.75
C GLY A 311 -15.43 -0.22 -2.21
N ILE A 312 -16.14 -0.69 -1.18
CA ILE A 312 -17.25 0.04 -0.55
C ILE A 312 -16.77 1.34 0.10
N GLN A 313 -15.66 1.30 0.85
CA GLN A 313 -15.09 2.50 1.49
C GLN A 313 -14.63 3.53 0.47
N ALA A 314 -14.01 3.08 -0.64
CA ALA A 314 -13.62 3.96 -1.73
C ALA A 314 -14.84 4.66 -2.33
N VAL A 315 -15.91 3.90 -2.62
CA VAL A 315 -17.17 4.40 -3.17
C VAL A 315 -17.85 5.42 -2.25
N GLN A 316 -17.87 5.17 -0.95
CA GLN A 316 -18.39 6.10 0.06
C GLN A 316 -17.60 7.41 0.06
N LYS A 317 -16.26 7.31 0.06
CA LYS A 317 -15.39 8.48 0.08
C LYS A 317 -15.50 9.35 -1.18
N VAL A 318 -15.87 8.77 -2.33
CA VAL A 318 -16.13 9.53 -3.58
C VAL A 318 -17.60 9.84 -3.83
N GLY A 319 -18.51 9.49 -2.91
CA GLY A 319 -19.94 9.83 -3.00
C GLY A 319 -20.74 9.05 -4.06
N LEU A 320 -20.30 7.84 -4.42
CA LEU A 320 -20.96 6.99 -5.45
C LEU A 320 -21.83 5.87 -4.86
N GLU A 321 -22.21 6.01 -3.59
CA GLU A 321 -22.87 4.97 -2.78
C GLU A 321 -24.16 4.42 -3.40
N LYS A 322 -24.95 5.28 -4.04
CA LYS A 322 -26.22 4.88 -4.66
C LYS A 322 -26.02 3.95 -5.86
N GLU A 323 -24.89 4.06 -6.55
CA GLU A 323 -24.60 3.25 -7.74
C GLU A 323 -24.24 1.79 -7.40
N ILE A 324 -23.74 1.51 -6.18
CA ILE A 324 -23.37 0.15 -5.76
C ILE A 324 -24.53 -0.64 -5.13
N VAL A 325 -25.71 -0.04 -4.97
CA VAL A 325 -26.89 -0.69 -4.38
C VAL A 325 -27.22 -2.05 -5.02
N PRO A 326 -27.21 -2.22 -6.36
CA PRO A 326 -27.46 -3.52 -6.98
C PRO A 326 -26.43 -4.59 -6.60
N LEU A 327 -25.16 -4.20 -6.47
CA LEU A 327 -24.08 -5.12 -6.05
C LEU A 327 -24.29 -5.55 -4.59
N LEU A 328 -24.63 -4.62 -3.71
CA LEU A 328 -24.93 -4.93 -2.31
C LEU A 328 -26.20 -5.76 -2.15
N GLN A 329 -27.21 -5.58 -3.00
CA GLN A 329 -28.38 -6.46 -3.04
C GLN A 329 -28.03 -7.89 -3.44
N ALA A 330 -27.04 -8.07 -4.31
CA ALA A 330 -26.51 -9.40 -4.65
C ALA A 330 -25.86 -10.07 -3.42
N TYR A 331 -25.20 -9.31 -2.55
CA TYR A 331 -24.61 -9.83 -1.30
C TYR A 331 -25.68 -10.33 -0.33
N VAL A 332 -26.81 -9.63 -0.25
CA VAL A 332 -27.93 -10.03 0.61
C VAL A 332 -28.70 -11.22 0.05
N THR A 333 -28.85 -11.31 -1.27
CA THR A 333 -29.66 -12.35 -1.92
C THR A 333 -28.89 -13.63 -2.22
N ARG A 334 -27.57 -13.55 -2.46
CA ARG A 334 -26.67 -14.67 -2.72
C ARG A 334 -25.30 -14.47 -2.03
N PRO A 335 -25.26 -14.44 -0.69
CA PRO A 335 -24.00 -14.32 0.06
C PRO A 335 -23.14 -15.57 -0.08
N ARG A 336 -21.82 -15.44 -0.25
CA ARG A 336 -20.86 -16.57 -0.12
C ARG A 336 -20.42 -16.82 1.31
N SER A 337 -20.53 -15.81 2.18
CA SER A 337 -20.24 -15.91 3.61
C SER A 337 -21.21 -15.06 4.43
N PHE A 338 -21.27 -15.34 5.73
CA PHE A 338 -22.03 -14.51 6.66
C PHE A 338 -21.48 -13.08 6.74
N GLU A 339 -20.16 -12.92 6.62
CA GLU A 339 -19.51 -11.61 6.54
C GLU A 339 -20.02 -10.81 5.34
N GLU A 340 -20.09 -11.42 4.15
CA GLU A 340 -20.60 -10.76 2.95
C GLU A 340 -22.06 -10.32 3.12
N TYR A 341 -22.90 -11.19 3.69
CA TYR A 341 -24.28 -10.86 4.03
C TYR A 341 -24.36 -9.65 5.00
N SER A 342 -23.54 -9.67 6.06
CA SER A 342 -23.47 -8.58 7.05
C SER A 342 -23.06 -7.26 6.41
N ILE A 343 -22.03 -7.28 5.56
CA ILE A 343 -21.56 -6.12 4.79
C ILE A 343 -22.68 -5.56 3.91
N GLY A 344 -23.38 -6.43 3.17
CA GLY A 344 -24.48 -6.05 2.28
C GLY A 344 -25.61 -5.35 3.05
N VAL A 345 -26.12 -5.97 4.11
CA VAL A 345 -27.22 -5.44 4.91
C VAL A 345 -26.84 -4.13 5.62
N ARG A 346 -25.67 -4.07 6.27
CA ARG A 346 -25.19 -2.86 6.99
C ARG A 346 -24.96 -1.70 6.03
N THR A 347 -24.31 -1.94 4.89
CA THR A 347 -24.03 -0.89 3.92
C THR A 347 -25.31 -0.38 3.29
N LEU A 348 -26.25 -1.26 2.89
CA LEU A 348 -27.55 -0.84 2.36
C LEU A 348 -28.35 0.00 3.37
N PHE A 349 -28.28 -0.34 4.66
CA PHE A 349 -28.90 0.47 5.70
C PHE A 349 -28.25 1.86 5.82
N SER A 350 -26.91 1.93 5.85
CA SER A 350 -26.17 3.19 5.93
C SER A 350 -26.51 4.13 4.77
N ILE A 351 -26.65 3.59 3.55
CA ILE A 351 -27.02 4.35 2.35
C ILE A 351 -28.44 4.91 2.45
N ARG A 352 -29.37 4.15 3.04
CA ARG A 352 -30.77 4.58 3.23
C ARG A 352 -30.93 5.57 4.39
N ASN A 353 -30.04 5.51 5.38
CA ASN A 353 -30.12 6.25 6.64
C ASN A 353 -28.76 6.88 7.03
N PRO A 354 -28.24 7.86 6.27
CA PRO A 354 -26.90 8.41 6.49
C PRO A 354 -26.71 9.09 7.86
N ASP A 355 -27.77 9.68 8.43
CA ASP A 355 -27.70 10.45 9.68
C ASP A 355 -27.91 9.61 10.96
N LYS A 356 -28.27 8.33 10.82
CA LYS A 356 -28.56 7.46 11.96
C LYS A 356 -27.33 6.64 12.32
N LYS A 357 -26.78 6.88 13.52
CA LYS A 357 -25.91 5.87 14.16
C LYS A 357 -26.67 4.56 14.24
N THR A 358 -25.99 3.42 14.12
CA THR A 358 -26.57 2.09 14.32
C THR A 358 -26.50 1.70 15.79
N PRO A 359 -27.52 1.96 16.64
CA PRO A 359 -27.49 1.55 18.05
C PRO A 359 -27.45 0.03 18.23
N HIS A 360 -27.63 -0.74 17.16
CA HIS A 360 -27.82 -2.19 17.18
C HIS A 360 -26.50 -2.92 17.43
N THR A 361 -25.39 -2.45 16.85
CA THR A 361 -24.05 -2.98 17.15
C THR A 361 -23.68 -2.77 18.61
N SER A 362 -23.98 -1.59 19.18
CA SER A 362 -23.79 -1.33 20.61
C SER A 362 -24.65 -2.27 21.46
N ALA A 363 -25.93 -2.45 21.12
CA ALA A 363 -26.82 -3.35 21.86
C ALA A 363 -26.35 -4.82 21.83
N ALA A 364 -25.83 -5.31 20.71
CA ALA A 364 -25.29 -6.66 20.60
C ALA A 364 -24.10 -6.89 21.53
N GLU A 365 -23.16 -5.94 21.57
CA GLU A 365 -22.00 -6.01 22.46
C GLU A 365 -22.41 -5.94 23.94
N GLN A 366 -23.40 -5.10 24.28
CA GLN A 366 -23.94 -5.05 25.64
C GLN A 366 -24.62 -6.36 26.04
N ILE A 367 -25.37 -7.01 25.14
CA ILE A 367 -25.96 -8.33 25.39
C ILE A 367 -24.88 -9.37 25.65
N LYS A 368 -23.81 -9.41 24.84
CA LYS A 368 -22.66 -10.32 25.07
C LYS A 368 -22.05 -10.10 26.45
N LEU A 369 -21.75 -8.84 26.80
CA LEU A 369 -21.15 -8.48 28.08
C LEU A 369 -22.04 -8.84 29.29
N LEU A 370 -23.34 -8.59 29.19
CA LEU A 370 -24.27 -8.82 30.32
C LEU A 370 -24.60 -10.29 30.55
N LEU A 371 -24.54 -11.12 29.50
CA LEU A 371 -24.70 -12.58 29.59
C LEU A 371 -23.47 -13.30 30.14
N MET A 372 -22.37 -12.58 30.32
CA MET A 372 -21.13 -13.12 30.87
C MET A 372 -21.23 -13.24 32.39
N ARG A 373 -21.00 -14.45 32.90
CA ARG A 373 -20.98 -14.75 34.34
C ARG A 373 -19.54 -14.97 34.84
N GLY A 374 -19.35 -14.88 36.16
CA GLY A 374 -18.05 -15.10 36.79
C GLY A 374 -17.48 -16.49 36.48
N GLY A 375 -16.21 -16.56 36.12
CA GLY A 375 -15.53 -17.81 35.78
C GLY A 375 -15.78 -18.33 34.37
N GLU A 376 -16.43 -17.56 33.49
CA GLU A 376 -16.66 -17.93 32.07
C GLU A 376 -15.56 -17.41 31.11
N LEU A 377 -14.76 -16.44 31.57
CA LEU A 377 -13.54 -15.98 30.90
C LEU A 377 -12.29 -16.53 31.60
N PRO A 378 -11.15 -16.59 30.89
CA PRO A 378 -9.86 -16.87 31.51
C PRO A 378 -9.62 -15.92 32.69
N ASP A 379 -9.19 -16.48 33.81
CA ASP A 379 -8.75 -15.71 35.00
C ASP A 379 -9.84 -14.89 35.70
N THR A 380 -11.12 -15.19 35.44
CA THR A 380 -12.24 -14.67 36.23
C THR A 380 -12.59 -15.59 37.39
N LEU A 381 -12.86 -15.01 38.56
CA LEU A 381 -13.27 -15.74 39.76
C LEU A 381 -14.68 -16.31 39.58
N ASN A 382 -14.85 -17.59 39.93
CA ASN A 382 -16.15 -18.24 39.96
C ASN A 382 -16.71 -18.15 41.38
N PHE A 383 -17.84 -17.46 41.54
CA PHE A 383 -18.53 -17.35 42.82
C PHE A 383 -19.75 -18.25 42.78
N THR A 384 -19.77 -19.29 43.62
CA THR A 384 -20.89 -20.21 43.74
C THR A 384 -21.37 -20.25 45.19
N ASP A 385 -22.65 -19.94 45.41
CA ASP A 385 -23.29 -20.18 46.70
C ASP A 385 -23.38 -21.68 46.99
N ILE A 386 -22.97 -22.06 48.21
CA ILE A 386 -22.77 -23.46 48.63
C ILE A 386 -24.10 -24.20 48.87
N ASN A 387 -25.20 -23.47 49.06
CA ASN A 387 -26.48 -24.01 49.55
C ASN A 387 -27.60 -24.08 48.50
N GLU A 388 -27.35 -23.69 47.24
CA GLU A 388 -28.36 -23.68 46.18
C GLU A 388 -28.20 -24.90 45.26
N SER A 389 -29.30 -25.59 44.93
CA SER A 389 -29.27 -26.65 43.93
C SER A 389 -28.86 -26.07 42.57
N GLU A 390 -28.08 -26.83 41.78
CA GLU A 390 -27.58 -26.36 40.48
C GLU A 390 -28.70 -25.96 39.52
N PHE A 391 -29.84 -26.68 39.56
CA PHE A 391 -31.02 -26.38 38.76
C PHE A 391 -31.70 -25.06 39.18
N SER A 392 -31.92 -24.87 40.48
CA SER A 392 -32.54 -23.64 41.01
C SER A 392 -31.67 -22.41 40.72
N ARG A 393 -30.34 -22.57 40.86
CA ARG A 393 -29.36 -21.54 40.52
C ARG A 393 -29.43 -21.14 39.05
N GLU A 394 -29.45 -22.12 38.15
CA GLU A 394 -29.49 -21.82 36.71
C GLU A 394 -30.81 -21.15 36.30
N GLN A 395 -31.95 -21.56 36.86
CA GLN A 395 -33.23 -20.87 36.63
C GLN A 395 -33.21 -19.42 37.12
N ARG A 396 -32.71 -19.18 38.35
CA ARG A 396 -32.60 -17.83 38.92
C ARG A 396 -31.70 -16.94 38.07
N LEU A 397 -30.52 -17.43 37.72
CA LEU A 397 -29.56 -16.67 36.91
C LEU A 397 -30.07 -16.45 35.48
N ALA A 398 -30.79 -17.41 34.88
CA ALA A 398 -31.40 -17.23 33.57
C ALA A 398 -32.46 -16.11 33.58
N LYS A 399 -33.27 -16.03 34.63
CA LYS A 399 -34.25 -14.94 34.81
C LYS A 399 -33.56 -13.59 34.99
N GLN A 400 -32.50 -13.53 35.80
CA GLN A 400 -31.70 -12.30 35.98
C GLN A 400 -31.02 -11.87 34.68
N ASP A 401 -30.49 -12.81 33.91
CA ASP A 401 -29.89 -12.53 32.61
C ASP A 401 -30.93 -11.93 31.66
N GLU A 402 -32.13 -12.51 31.58
CA GLU A 402 -33.25 -12.00 30.78
C GLU A 402 -33.62 -10.55 31.17
N GLU A 403 -33.82 -10.29 32.47
CA GLU A 403 -34.12 -8.95 32.99
C GLU A 403 -33.03 -7.93 32.66
N ARG A 404 -31.75 -8.32 32.73
CA ARG A 404 -30.60 -7.43 32.46
C ARG A 404 -30.45 -7.08 30.99
N ILE A 405 -30.69 -8.02 30.09
CA ILE A 405 -30.53 -7.79 28.64
C ILE A 405 -31.76 -7.16 28.00
N GLN A 406 -32.93 -7.24 28.64
CA GLN A 406 -34.21 -6.83 28.07
C GLN A 406 -34.21 -5.41 27.47
N PRO A 407 -33.60 -4.36 28.10
CA PRO A 407 -33.53 -3.03 27.49
C PRO A 407 -32.82 -3.02 26.13
N TYR A 408 -31.78 -3.83 25.96
CA TYR A 408 -31.02 -3.94 24.71
C TYR A 408 -31.74 -4.79 23.67
N VAL A 409 -32.46 -5.83 24.11
CA VAL A 409 -33.36 -6.59 23.25
C VAL A 409 -34.44 -5.67 22.68
N ASP A 410 -35.02 -4.79 23.50
CA ASP A 410 -36.05 -3.85 23.07
C ASP A 410 -35.51 -2.82 22.06
N ILE A 411 -34.26 -2.38 22.20
CA ILE A 411 -33.59 -1.53 21.20
C ILE A 411 -33.50 -2.26 19.84
N LEU A 412 -33.14 -3.55 19.84
CA LEU A 412 -33.02 -4.34 18.61
C LEU A 412 -34.39 -4.60 17.96
N VAL A 413 -35.38 -4.98 18.75
CA VAL A 413 -36.71 -5.37 18.25
C VAL A 413 -37.51 -4.17 17.80
N ASN A 414 -37.42 -3.04 18.51
CA ASN A 414 -38.16 -1.82 18.18
C ASN A 414 -37.44 -0.94 17.14
N ALA A 415 -36.32 -1.42 16.59
CA ALA A 415 -35.64 -0.78 15.48
C ALA A 415 -36.61 -0.48 14.31
N PRO A 416 -36.53 0.72 13.69
CA PRO A 416 -37.34 1.05 12.53
C PRO A 416 -37.03 0.12 11.35
N GLU A 417 -35.76 -0.18 11.10
CA GLU A 417 -35.34 -1.14 10.08
C GLU A 417 -35.09 -2.54 10.68
N LYS A 418 -36.06 -3.43 10.47
CA LYS A 418 -36.03 -4.80 11.02
C LYS A 418 -34.86 -5.65 10.50
N ASP A 419 -34.41 -5.42 9.26
CA ASP A 419 -33.33 -6.21 8.66
C ASP A 419 -32.01 -6.11 9.44
N ILE A 420 -31.68 -4.94 10.01
CA ILE A 420 -30.48 -4.78 10.86
C ILE A 420 -30.69 -5.48 12.20
N GLY A 421 -31.88 -5.40 12.79
CA GLY A 421 -32.19 -6.14 14.01
C GLY A 421 -32.07 -7.65 13.83
N ILE A 422 -32.53 -8.18 12.69
CA ILE A 422 -32.38 -9.58 12.29
C ILE A 422 -30.91 -9.93 12.11
N LEU A 423 -30.14 -9.12 11.38
CA LEU A 423 -28.69 -9.32 11.21
C LEU A 423 -27.98 -9.38 12.56
N THR A 424 -28.24 -8.43 13.45
CA THR A 424 -27.61 -8.38 14.77
C THR A 424 -27.99 -9.59 15.63
N ALA A 425 -29.24 -10.06 15.54
CA ALA A 425 -29.66 -11.27 16.24
C ALA A 425 -29.02 -12.54 15.63
N LEU A 426 -28.79 -12.58 14.31
CA LEU A 426 -28.00 -13.64 13.66
C LEU A 426 -26.53 -13.60 14.10
N GLU A 427 -25.92 -12.42 14.25
CA GLU A 427 -24.55 -12.27 14.77
C GLU A 427 -24.41 -12.83 16.20
N LEU A 428 -25.43 -12.68 17.04
CA LEU A 428 -25.51 -13.30 18.36
C LEU A 428 -25.71 -14.82 18.24
N ALA A 429 -26.62 -15.28 17.37
CA ALA A 429 -26.91 -16.70 17.16
C ALA A 429 -25.70 -17.46 16.57
N MET A 430 -24.85 -16.77 15.82
CA MET A 430 -23.61 -17.26 15.23
C MET A 430 -22.37 -16.83 16.03
N PHE A 431 -22.52 -16.41 17.28
CA PHE A 431 -21.39 -15.86 18.02
C PHE A 431 -20.25 -16.89 18.19
N ARG A 432 -19.03 -16.44 17.87
CA ARG A 432 -17.76 -17.15 18.08
C ARG A 432 -16.72 -16.20 18.65
N THR A 433 -15.78 -16.76 19.41
CA THR A 433 -14.63 -16.01 19.91
C THR A 433 -13.41 -16.37 19.08
N ASN A 434 -12.91 -15.43 18.29
CA ASN A 434 -11.66 -15.56 17.52
C ASN A 434 -10.42 -15.31 18.39
N MET A 435 -10.44 -15.58 19.70
CA MET A 435 -9.25 -15.40 20.54
C MET A 435 -8.27 -16.53 20.24
N PRO A 436 -7.10 -16.26 19.61
CA PRO A 436 -6.01 -17.21 19.62
C PRO A 436 -5.64 -17.42 21.08
N SER A 437 -5.44 -18.66 21.50
CA SER A 437 -4.82 -18.95 22.79
C SER A 437 -3.41 -18.35 22.79
N PHE A 438 -3.27 -17.10 23.21
CA PHE A 438 -1.98 -16.47 23.41
C PHE A 438 -1.27 -17.26 24.53
N SER A 439 -0.23 -17.99 24.15
CA SER A 439 0.74 -18.74 24.97
C SER A 439 0.56 -20.28 24.98
N PRO A 440 1.58 -21.03 24.50
CA PRO A 440 1.63 -22.50 24.58
C PRO A 440 1.64 -23.06 26.02
N ARG A 441 1.82 -22.21 27.05
CA ARG A 441 1.84 -22.64 28.45
C ARG A 441 0.46 -22.70 29.12
N ASN A 442 -0.60 -22.19 28.48
CA ASN A 442 -1.96 -22.14 29.03
C ASN A 442 -3.01 -22.73 28.06
N GLN A 443 -2.79 -23.94 27.55
CA GLN A 443 -3.67 -24.63 26.58
C GLN A 443 -5.10 -24.97 27.08
N THR A 444 -5.57 -24.47 28.23
CA THR A 444 -6.85 -24.91 28.84
C THR A 444 -7.83 -23.82 29.27
N LYS A 445 -7.60 -22.54 29.00
CA LYS A 445 -8.60 -21.50 29.31
C LYS A 445 -9.10 -20.81 28.04
N GLY A 446 -9.93 -21.53 27.28
CA GLY A 446 -10.84 -20.92 26.31
C GLY A 446 -12.08 -20.35 27.01
N VAL A 447 -12.83 -19.51 26.31
CA VAL A 447 -14.15 -19.05 26.76
C VAL A 447 -15.07 -20.25 26.96
N LYS A 448 -15.79 -20.33 28.08
CA LYS A 448 -16.63 -21.51 28.39
C LYS A 448 -17.74 -21.69 27.34
N ASN A 449 -17.94 -22.94 26.90
CA ASN A 449 -19.01 -23.31 25.98
C ASN A 449 -20.41 -22.97 26.51
N THR A 450 -20.60 -22.92 27.84
CA THR A 450 -21.86 -22.51 28.47
C THR A 450 -22.22 -21.08 28.13
N TYR A 451 -21.27 -20.15 28.18
CA TYR A 451 -21.45 -18.76 27.79
C TYR A 451 -21.75 -18.63 26.29
N LEU A 452 -20.97 -19.31 25.45
CA LEU A 452 -21.19 -19.29 24.00
C LEU A 452 -22.60 -19.80 23.64
N SER A 453 -23.02 -20.91 24.24
CA SER A 453 -24.36 -21.47 24.07
C SER A 453 -25.45 -20.51 24.53
N ARG A 454 -25.25 -19.84 25.69
CA ARG A 454 -26.16 -18.82 26.23
C ARG A 454 -26.37 -17.66 25.26
N VAL A 455 -25.29 -17.08 24.75
CA VAL A 455 -25.34 -15.98 23.77
C VAL A 455 -26.05 -16.41 22.49
N ARG A 456 -25.72 -17.60 21.96
CA ARG A 456 -26.34 -18.13 20.74
C ARG A 456 -27.84 -18.38 20.90
N LYS A 457 -28.24 -18.98 22.03
CA LYS A 457 -29.65 -19.21 22.37
C LYS A 457 -30.40 -17.89 22.49
N THR A 458 -29.81 -16.89 23.14
CA THR A 458 -30.39 -15.53 23.22
C THR A 458 -30.59 -14.92 21.84
N GLY A 459 -29.61 -15.03 20.94
CA GLY A 459 -29.75 -14.58 19.55
C GLY A 459 -30.94 -15.25 18.82
N ALA A 460 -31.07 -16.58 18.94
CA ALA A 460 -32.19 -17.32 18.37
C ALA A 460 -33.55 -16.95 18.97
N LEU A 461 -33.60 -16.62 20.27
CA LEU A 461 -34.81 -16.13 20.93
C LEU A 461 -35.20 -14.73 20.45
N ILE A 462 -34.22 -13.83 20.29
CA ILE A 462 -34.44 -12.48 19.77
C ILE A 462 -34.99 -12.55 18.33
N LEU A 463 -34.47 -13.43 17.48
CA LEU A 463 -34.96 -13.62 16.10
C LEU A 463 -36.47 -13.89 16.02
N ARG A 464 -37.09 -14.45 17.06
CA ARG A 464 -38.53 -14.75 17.07
C ARG A 464 -39.41 -13.54 17.33
N LYS A 465 -38.83 -12.47 17.88
CA LYS A 465 -39.51 -11.20 18.08
C LYS A 465 -39.64 -10.42 16.75
N PHE A 466 -39.05 -10.92 15.66
CA PHE A 466 -39.16 -10.34 14.31
C PHE A 466 -40.17 -11.09 13.41
N PRO A 467 -40.69 -10.44 12.33
CA PRO A 467 -41.60 -11.09 11.40
C PRO A 467 -41.00 -12.37 10.79
N ARG A 468 -41.75 -13.48 10.88
CA ARG A 468 -41.28 -14.81 10.45
C ARG A 468 -40.73 -14.82 9.03
N ASP A 469 -41.45 -14.19 8.10
CA ASP A 469 -41.08 -14.23 6.69
C ASP A 469 -39.75 -13.51 6.42
N GLN A 470 -39.44 -12.45 7.18
CA GLN A 470 -38.17 -11.75 7.05
C GLN A 470 -37.00 -12.59 7.57
N VAL A 471 -37.19 -13.23 8.72
CA VAL A 471 -36.18 -14.11 9.34
C VAL A 471 -35.93 -15.33 8.47
N LEU A 472 -36.99 -15.97 7.94
CA LEU A 472 -36.85 -17.09 7.02
C LEU A 472 -36.19 -16.70 5.70
N ARG A 473 -36.45 -15.50 5.16
CA ARG A 473 -35.71 -15.01 3.98
C ARG A 473 -34.21 -14.90 4.25
N ALA A 474 -33.82 -14.38 5.41
CA ALA A 474 -32.41 -14.29 5.80
C ALA A 474 -31.76 -15.69 5.92
N PHE A 475 -32.40 -16.61 6.65
CA PHE A 475 -31.91 -17.98 6.78
C PHE A 475 -31.85 -18.71 5.43
N ASN A 476 -32.87 -18.58 4.58
CA ASN A 476 -32.89 -19.21 3.27
C ASN A 476 -31.75 -18.70 2.38
N ALA A 477 -31.49 -17.39 2.38
CA ALA A 477 -30.36 -16.83 1.63
C ALA A 477 -29.02 -17.37 2.14
N LEU A 478 -28.81 -17.39 3.46
CA LEU A 478 -27.57 -17.84 4.08
C LEU A 478 -27.35 -19.36 3.90
N LEU A 479 -28.34 -20.20 4.23
CA LEU A 479 -28.25 -21.66 4.14
C LEU A 479 -28.14 -22.18 2.70
N SER A 480 -28.59 -21.40 1.71
CA SER A 480 -28.55 -21.85 0.31
C SER A 480 -27.26 -21.48 -0.42
N PHE A 481 -26.52 -20.47 0.04
CA PHE A 481 -25.43 -19.87 -0.73
C PHE A 481 -24.09 -19.73 0.02
N VAL A 482 -24.07 -19.82 1.34
CA VAL A 482 -22.80 -19.78 2.10
C VAL A 482 -21.94 -20.99 1.72
N GLU A 483 -20.70 -20.73 1.32
CA GLU A 483 -19.77 -21.72 0.78
C GLU A 483 -18.91 -22.39 1.87
N ASP A 484 -18.69 -21.73 3.00
CA ASP A 484 -17.91 -22.29 4.12
C ASP A 484 -18.76 -23.28 4.94
N ASP A 485 -18.35 -24.56 4.95
CA ASP A 485 -19.03 -25.64 5.66
C ASP A 485 -19.19 -25.35 7.16
N THR A 486 -18.21 -24.66 7.74
CA THR A 486 -18.17 -24.39 9.17
C THR A 486 -19.16 -23.28 9.55
N GLU A 487 -19.28 -22.23 8.74
CA GLU A 487 -20.33 -21.22 8.85
C GLU A 487 -21.70 -21.82 8.58
N HIS A 488 -21.82 -22.70 7.58
CA HIS A 488 -23.05 -23.38 7.22
C HIS A 488 -23.61 -24.21 8.39
N GLN A 489 -22.78 -25.03 9.04
CA GLN A 489 -23.18 -25.81 10.22
C GLN A 489 -23.68 -24.92 11.37
N MET A 490 -23.09 -23.74 11.57
CA MET A 490 -23.57 -22.81 12.58
C MET A 490 -24.91 -22.21 12.22
N LEU A 491 -25.09 -21.84 10.96
CA LEU A 491 -26.35 -21.32 10.45
C LEU A 491 -27.46 -22.35 10.62
N ASP A 492 -27.17 -23.63 10.34
CA ASP A 492 -28.12 -24.72 10.54
C ASP A 492 -28.45 -24.91 12.03
N THR A 493 -27.44 -24.91 12.91
CA THR A 493 -27.64 -24.95 14.37
C THR A 493 -28.49 -23.78 14.87
N ALA A 494 -28.22 -22.57 14.37
CA ALA A 494 -28.98 -21.37 14.70
C ALA A 494 -30.43 -21.47 14.21
N TYR A 495 -30.63 -22.01 13.00
CA TYR A 495 -31.95 -22.25 12.42
C TYR A 495 -32.75 -23.30 13.21
N GLN A 496 -32.12 -24.42 13.58
CA GLN A 496 -32.72 -25.46 14.42
C GLN A 496 -33.11 -24.93 15.80
N THR A 497 -32.27 -24.09 16.41
CA THR A 497 -32.57 -23.44 17.69
C THR A 497 -33.75 -22.46 17.54
N TYR A 498 -33.76 -21.71 16.45
CA TYR A 498 -34.86 -20.80 16.09
C TYR A 498 -36.18 -21.54 15.83
N SER A 499 -36.16 -22.73 15.24
CA SER A 499 -37.37 -23.50 14.91
C SER A 499 -37.90 -24.35 16.08
N SER A 500 -37.01 -25.06 16.80
CA SER A 500 -37.35 -25.99 17.89
C SER A 500 -38.11 -25.35 19.03
N THR A 501 -37.68 -24.18 19.50
CA THR A 501 -38.26 -23.58 20.73
C THR A 501 -39.68 -22.97 20.48
N ARG A 502 -40.25 -23.12 19.26
CA ARG A 502 -41.53 -22.51 18.81
C ARG A 502 -42.66 -23.53 18.74
N GLN A 503 -42.33 -24.82 18.78
CA GLN A 503 -43.22 -25.89 19.23
C GLN A 503 -43.33 -25.81 20.76
#